data_AF-Q5DCN4-F1
#
_entry.id   AF-Q5DCN4-F1
#
_cell.length_a   1.000
_cell.length_b   1.000
_cell.length_c   1.000
_cell.angle_alpha   90.00
_cell.angle_beta   90.00
_cell.angle_gamma   90.00
#
_symmetry.space_group_name_H-M   'P 1'
#
loop_
_entity.id
_entity.type
_entity.pdbx_description
1 polymer ?
#
loop_
_entity_poly.entity_id
_entity_poly.type
_entity_poly.pdbx_seq_one_letter_code
_entity_poly.pdbx_strand_id
1 'polypeptide(L)'
;MNTLDEVSLTSENIGDPAKENHDIPATEKLIRLPLSRVKTIVKTVPAVSLVTSEALISVGFLCEQFIQEFCRSVIEVTLQEGKKTITKQHVQDTVNLVRKYEFLDGIIE
;
A
#
# COMPACT_ATOMS: atom_id res chain seq x y z
N MET A 1 10.21 -38.50 45.32
CA MET A 1 10.17 -39.89 44.82
C MET A 1 8.74 -40.39 45.04
N ASN A 2 8.06 -40.74 43.94
CA ASN A 2 6.72 -41.40 43.85
C ASN A 2 5.48 -40.61 44.34
N THR A 3 4.26 -40.72 43.79
CA THR A 3 3.65 -41.36 42.59
C THR A 3 2.12 -41.27 42.76
N LEU A 4 1.38 -40.96 41.68
CA LEU A 4 -0.05 -41.25 41.39
C LEU A 4 -1.13 -40.53 42.27
N ASP A 5 -2.35 -40.21 41.83
CA ASP A 5 -3.31 -40.91 40.96
C ASP A 5 -4.30 -39.95 40.26
N GLU A 6 -5.00 -40.52 39.27
CA GLU A 6 -6.15 -40.08 38.47
C GLU A 6 -7.25 -39.24 39.17
N VAL A 7 -8.03 -38.49 38.36
CA VAL A 7 -9.45 -38.79 38.03
C VAL A 7 -9.98 -37.74 37.04
N SER A 8 -10.42 -38.24 35.88
CA SER A 8 -11.25 -37.56 34.88
C SER A 8 -12.69 -37.47 35.37
N LEU A 9 -13.44 -36.41 35.11
CA LEU A 9 -14.92 -36.45 34.99
C LEU A 9 -15.46 -35.19 34.30
N THR A 10 -16.20 -35.42 33.23
CA THR A 10 -16.94 -34.49 32.35
C THR A 10 -18.16 -33.86 33.01
N SER A 11 -18.57 -32.67 32.57
CA SER A 11 -19.98 -32.23 32.63
C SER A 11 -20.26 -31.15 31.55
N GLU A 12 -21.16 -31.46 30.63
CA GLU A 12 -21.82 -30.51 29.73
C GLU A 12 -22.75 -29.55 30.51
N ASN A 13 -22.81 -28.25 30.17
CA ASN A 13 -24.08 -27.52 30.06
C ASN A 13 -23.97 -26.13 29.39
N ILE A 14 -24.61 -26.04 28.22
CA ILE A 14 -25.46 -24.97 27.65
C ILE A 14 -25.23 -23.51 28.07
N GLY A 15 -25.04 -22.68 27.05
CA GLY A 15 -25.39 -21.27 27.08
C GLY A 15 -24.78 -20.55 25.88
N ASP A 16 -25.61 -20.20 24.91
CA ASP A 16 -25.26 -19.26 23.83
C ASP A 16 -25.63 -17.85 24.33
N PRO A 17 -24.67 -16.98 24.68
CA PRO A 17 -24.95 -15.56 24.79
C PRO A 17 -24.49 -14.90 23.50
N ALA A 18 -25.47 -14.39 22.78
CA ALA A 18 -25.24 -13.50 21.66
C ALA A 18 -24.30 -12.35 22.05
N LYS A 19 -23.45 -12.00 21.06
CA LYS A 19 -22.75 -10.71 20.88
C LYS A 19 -21.45 -10.51 21.67
N GLU A 20 -20.36 -10.53 20.92
CA GLU A 20 -19.48 -9.37 20.81
C GLU A 20 -18.83 -9.42 19.42
N ASN A 21 -19.39 -8.67 18.46
CA ASN A 21 -18.59 -8.19 17.34
C ASN A 21 -17.59 -7.24 17.99
N HIS A 22 -16.43 -7.76 18.37
CA HIS A 22 -15.26 -6.91 18.49
C HIS A 22 -15.02 -6.39 17.07
N ASP A 23 -15.60 -5.24 16.76
CA ASP A 23 -15.11 -4.33 15.75
C ASP A 23 -13.68 -3.99 16.17
N ILE A 24 -12.75 -4.89 15.84
CA ILE A 24 -11.33 -4.57 15.82
C ILE A 24 -11.28 -3.40 14.83
N PRO A 25 -10.93 -2.17 15.26
CA PRO A 25 -10.81 -1.06 14.34
C PRO A 25 -9.87 -1.55 13.25
N ALA A 26 -10.38 -1.64 12.02
CA ALA A 26 -9.66 -2.21 10.90
C ALA A 26 -8.28 -1.59 10.91
N THR A 27 -7.28 -2.37 11.36
CA THR A 27 -5.91 -1.91 11.62
C THR A 27 -5.54 -1.02 10.45
N GLU A 28 -5.35 0.26 10.73
CA GLU A 28 -5.09 1.27 9.71
C GLU A 28 -3.96 0.74 8.85
N LYS A 29 -4.26 0.32 7.63
CA LYS A 29 -3.29 -0.41 6.82
C LYS A 29 -2.11 0.53 6.62
N LEU A 30 -0.92 0.09 7.03
CA LEU A 30 0.32 0.86 6.90
C LEU A 30 0.58 1.32 5.45
N ILE A 31 0.00 0.61 4.47
CA ILE A 31 0.08 0.90 3.03
C ILE A 31 -1.33 0.72 2.42
N ARG A 32 -1.73 1.68 1.59
CA ARG A 32 -3.01 1.71 0.84
C ARG A 32 -2.93 0.89 -0.45
N LEU A 33 -1.77 0.86 -1.10
CA LEU A 33 -1.55 0.08 -2.31
C LEU A 33 -1.57 -1.43 -2.03
N PRO A 34 -2.21 -2.25 -2.90
CA PRO A 34 -2.24 -3.70 -2.74
C PRO A 34 -0.85 -4.31 -2.99
N LEU A 35 -0.20 -4.80 -1.93
CA LEU A 35 1.16 -5.36 -2.00
C LEU A 35 1.30 -6.53 -3.00
N SER A 36 0.24 -7.30 -3.24
CA SER A 36 0.24 -8.36 -4.26
C SER A 36 0.51 -7.79 -5.66
N ARG A 37 -0.08 -6.64 -6.00
CA ARG A 37 0.14 -5.95 -7.28
C ARG A 37 1.51 -5.33 -7.35
N VAL A 38 1.96 -4.69 -6.28
CA VAL A 38 3.33 -4.14 -6.19
C VAL A 38 4.35 -5.26 -6.44
N LYS A 39 4.15 -6.44 -5.84
CA LYS A 39 5.04 -7.61 -6.03
C LYS A 39 5.05 -8.09 -7.48
N THR A 40 3.90 -8.16 -8.14
CA THR A 40 3.82 -8.52 -9.56
C THR A 40 4.60 -7.54 -10.43
N ILE A 41 4.45 -6.23 -10.18
CA ILE A 41 5.15 -5.18 -10.93
C ILE A 41 6.66 -5.25 -10.69
N VAL A 42 7.12 -5.36 -9.45
CA VAL A 42 8.56 -5.45 -9.14
C VAL A 42 9.20 -6.67 -9.82
N LYS A 43 8.48 -7.79 -9.95
CA LYS A 43 8.96 -9.01 -10.61
C LYS A 43 8.94 -8.96 -12.14
N THR A 44 8.44 -7.90 -12.78
CA THR A 44 8.57 -7.77 -14.24
C THR A 44 10.01 -7.46 -14.66
N VAL A 45 10.82 -6.95 -13.74
CA VAL A 45 12.26 -6.70 -13.96
C VAL A 45 12.99 -8.04 -14.00
N PRO A 46 13.61 -8.44 -15.15
CA PRO A 46 14.19 -9.77 -15.31
C PRO A 46 15.30 -10.11 -14.29
N ALA A 47 16.00 -9.10 -13.77
CA ALA A 47 17.07 -9.26 -12.78
C ALA A 47 16.55 -9.55 -11.36
N VAL A 48 15.24 -9.44 -11.10
CA VAL A 48 14.66 -9.60 -9.77
C VAL A 48 14.18 -11.03 -9.55
N SER A 49 14.97 -11.83 -8.84
CA SER A 49 14.64 -13.22 -8.49
C SER A 49 13.82 -13.33 -7.19
N LEU A 50 14.26 -12.63 -6.14
CA LEU A 50 13.68 -12.62 -4.80
C LEU A 50 13.37 -11.19 -4.36
N VAL A 51 12.28 -11.03 -3.59
CA VAL A 51 11.87 -9.74 -3.01
C VAL A 51 11.50 -10.00 -1.56
N THR A 52 12.18 -9.33 -0.63
CA THR A 52 11.89 -9.41 0.80
C THR A 52 10.60 -8.64 1.13
N SER A 53 9.95 -9.00 2.24
CA SER A 53 8.75 -8.29 2.69
C SER A 53 9.02 -6.81 2.97
N GLU A 54 10.18 -6.48 3.57
CA GLU A 54 10.58 -5.10 3.86
C GLU A 54 10.79 -4.27 2.60
N ALA A 55 11.44 -4.84 1.56
CA ALA A 55 11.61 -4.17 0.29
C ALA A 55 10.26 -3.94 -0.40
N LEU A 56 9.36 -4.93 -0.35
CA LEU A 56 8.02 -4.82 -0.94
C LEU A 56 7.17 -3.73 -0.26
N ILE A 57 7.22 -3.67 1.08
CA ILE A 57 6.55 -2.64 1.89
C ILE A 57 7.16 -1.27 1.59
N SER A 58 8.49 -1.16 1.55
CA SER A 58 9.19 0.10 1.25
C SER A 58 8.82 0.63 -0.14
N VAL A 59 8.82 -0.21 -1.17
CA VAL A 59 8.40 0.18 -2.51
C VAL A 59 6.94 0.65 -2.51
N GLY A 60 6.04 -0.08 -1.83
CA GLY A 60 4.64 0.33 -1.71
C GLY A 60 4.48 1.72 -1.08
N PHE A 61 5.15 1.96 0.05
CA PHE A 61 5.15 3.26 0.73
C PHE A 61 5.74 4.37 -0.15
N LEU A 62 6.89 4.14 -0.78
CA LEU A 62 7.55 5.11 -1.65
C LEU A 62 6.69 5.46 -2.88
N CYS A 63 5.99 4.48 -3.46
CA CYS A 63 5.05 4.73 -4.55
C CYS A 63 3.91 5.65 -4.12
N GLU A 64 3.39 5.51 -2.89
CA GLU A 64 2.36 6.41 -2.38
C GLU A 64 2.89 7.84 -2.18
N GLN A 65 4.07 7.97 -1.59
CA GLN A 65 4.73 9.27 -1.43
C GLN A 65 5.02 9.91 -2.80
N PHE A 66 5.48 9.11 -3.76
CA PHE A 66 5.73 9.56 -5.12
C PHE A 66 4.46 10.10 -5.79
N ILE A 67 3.34 9.39 -5.71
CA ILE A 67 2.07 9.85 -6.31
C ILE A 67 1.64 11.18 -5.68
N GLN A 68 1.72 11.31 -4.35
CA GLN A 68 1.35 12.55 -3.68
C GLN A 68 2.23 13.72 -4.13
N GLU A 69 3.54 13.54 -4.17
CA GLU A 69 4.51 14.56 -4.56
C GLU A 69 4.39 14.93 -6.05
N PHE A 70 4.19 13.94 -6.92
CA PHE A 70 3.96 14.15 -8.34
C PHE A 70 2.67 14.93 -8.58
N CYS A 71 1.57 14.54 -7.94
CA CYS A 71 0.31 15.28 -8.04
C CYS A 71 0.44 16.72 -7.56
N ARG A 72 1.19 17.00 -6.48
CA ARG A 72 1.46 18.37 -6.02
C ARG A 72 2.19 19.19 -7.08
N SER A 73 3.20 18.61 -7.72
CA SER A 73 3.95 19.29 -8.79
C SER A 73 3.05 19.59 -10.01
N VAL A 74 2.20 18.63 -10.41
CA VAL A 74 1.22 18.84 -11.51
C VAL A 74 0.19 19.92 -11.16
N ILE A 75 -0.26 19.96 -9.91
CA ILE A 75 -1.18 20.99 -9.42
C ILE A 75 -0.49 22.37 -9.49
N GLU A 76 0.77 22.48 -9.08
CA GLU A 76 1.52 23.73 -9.14
C GLU A 76 1.62 24.26 -10.57
N VAL A 77 2.01 23.41 -11.53
CA VAL A 77 2.05 23.76 -12.96
C VAL A 77 0.67 24.19 -13.46
N THR A 78 -0.38 23.44 -13.10
CA THR A 78 -1.77 23.77 -13.49
C THR A 78 -2.23 25.13 -12.95
N LEU A 79 -1.86 25.46 -11.71
CA LEU A 79 -2.20 26.74 -11.07
C LEU A 79 -1.40 27.90 -11.66
N GLN A 80 -0.13 27.68 -12.05
CA GLN A 80 0.69 28.69 -12.74
C GLN A 80 0.08 29.10 -14.09
N GLU A 81 -0.66 28.20 -14.75
CA GLU A 81 -1.45 28.51 -15.95
C GLU A 81 -2.81 29.16 -15.66
N GLY A 82 -3.14 29.43 -14.39
CA GLY A 82 -4.43 30.00 -13.99
C GLY A 82 -5.61 29.04 -14.09
N LYS A 83 -5.36 27.73 -14.24
CA LYS A 83 -6.39 26.70 -14.38
C LYS A 83 -6.62 25.98 -13.05
N LYS A 84 -7.82 25.42 -12.88
CA LYS A 84 -8.18 24.58 -11.71
C LYS A 84 -8.45 23.12 -12.07
N THR A 85 -8.53 22.83 -13.37
CA THR A 85 -8.74 21.49 -13.91
C THR A 85 -7.41 20.93 -14.40
N ILE A 86 -6.99 19.79 -13.87
CA ILE A 86 -5.80 19.08 -14.34
C ILE A 86 -6.12 18.42 -15.68
N THR A 87 -5.24 18.61 -16.66
CA THR A 87 -5.33 17.96 -17.97
C THR A 87 -4.11 17.08 -18.20
N LYS A 88 -4.20 16.18 -19.18
CA LYS A 88 -3.06 15.36 -19.60
C LYS A 88 -1.85 16.22 -20.01
N GLN A 89 -2.10 17.36 -20.65
CA GLN A 89 -1.06 18.31 -21.04
C GLN A 89 -0.27 18.81 -19.83
N HIS A 90 -0.94 19.20 -18.73
CA HIS A 90 -0.22 19.65 -17.53
C HIS A 90 0.65 18.54 -16.91
N VAL A 91 0.22 17.28 -17.01
CA VAL A 91 1.05 16.13 -16.57
C VAL A 91 2.30 16.03 -17.44
N GLN A 92 2.16 16.14 -18.76
CA GLN A 92 3.28 16.14 -19.69
C GLN A 92 4.24 17.30 -19.44
N ASP A 93 3.70 18.51 -19.27
CA ASP A 93 4.50 19.71 -19.03
C ASP A 93 5.28 19.59 -17.71
N THR A 94 4.68 18.97 -16.69
CA THR A 94 5.36 18.70 -15.42
C THR A 94 6.53 17.73 -15.59
N VAL A 95 6.37 16.68 -16.40
CA VAL A 95 7.45 15.73 -16.73
C VAL A 95 8.59 16.44 -17.47
N ASN A 96 8.25 17.32 -18.43
CA ASN A 96 9.24 18.04 -19.24
C ASN A 96 9.96 19.15 -18.45
N LEU A 97 9.27 19.82 -17.52
CA LEU A 97 9.81 20.96 -16.79
C LEU A 97 10.64 20.56 -15.57
N VAL A 98 10.24 19.48 -14.89
CA VAL A 98 10.82 19.11 -13.60
C VAL A 98 11.73 17.90 -13.75
N ARG A 99 13.05 18.14 -13.70
CA ARG A 99 14.11 17.12 -13.89
C ARG A 99 13.92 15.82 -13.09
N LYS A 100 13.38 15.88 -11.87
CA LYS A 100 13.16 14.68 -11.03
C LYS A 100 12.14 13.69 -11.62
N TYR A 101 11.36 14.11 -12.61
CA TYR A 101 10.37 13.29 -13.32
C TYR A 101 10.81 12.88 -14.74
N GLU A 102 12.04 13.19 -15.15
CA GLU A 102 12.59 12.85 -16.48
C GLU A 102 12.50 11.34 -16.80
N PHE A 103 12.52 10.48 -15.78
CA PHE A 103 12.35 9.02 -15.97
C PHE A 103 10.95 8.60 -16.44
N LEU A 104 9.97 9.51 -16.44
CA LEU A 104 8.62 9.31 -16.98
C LEU A 104 8.48 9.78 -18.43
N ASP A 105 9.52 10.36 -19.02
CA ASP A 105 9.48 10.78 -20.42
C ASP A 105 9.24 9.57 -21.34
N GLY A 106 8.39 9.75 -22.36
CA GLY A 106 7.92 8.68 -23.24
C GLY A 106 6.97 7.65 -22.60
N ILE A 107 6.64 7.76 -21.30
CA ILE A 107 5.58 6.94 -20.66
C ILE A 107 4.22 7.63 -20.73
N ILE A 108 4.22 8.96 -20.66
CA ILE A 108 3.03 9.80 -20.80
C ILE A 108 3.02 10.28 -22.26
N GLU A 109 2.14 9.70 -23.10
CA GLU A 109 1.92 10.10 -24.49
C GLU A 109 0.43 10.22 -24.77
#